data_AF-Q1Q8Q6-F1
#
_entry.id   AF-Q1Q8Q6-F1
#
_cell.length_a   1.000
_cell.length_b   1.000
_cell.length_c   1.000
_cell.angle_alpha   90.00
_cell.angle_beta   90.00
_cell.angle_gamma   90.00
#
_symmetry.space_group_name_H-M   'P 1'
#
loop_
_entity.id
_entity.type
_entity.pdbx_description
1 polymer ?
#
loop_
_entity_poly.entity_id
_entity_poly.type
_entity_poly.pdbx_seq_one_letter_code
_entity_poly.pdbx_strand_id
1 'polypeptide(L)'
;MTSYKLPKLRLLLLSATVLSLTGCTDRIGLVEQAMADIRNQPAQPIEPPPQAELVEDFVYSASAQRSPFLPPSLVNVQGPTTFIDGVRPDITRVKEPLEQYELTQLIFRGVVISPEGQQYALVQRPDGSVASVRVGNYLGLNDGRIVEITPTQINLIEIVPDSRAGFVEKPQSLVSPIS
;
A
#
# COMPACT_ATOMS: atom_id res chain seq x y z
N MET A 1 -52.64 -54.76 44.21
CA MET A 1 -51.93 -55.76 45.03
C MET A 1 -51.36 -56.81 44.09
N THR A 2 -50.07 -57.07 44.19
CA THR A 2 -49.19 -57.78 43.24
C THR A 2 -49.31 -59.31 43.23
N SER A 3 -48.97 -59.91 42.07
CA SER A 3 -47.93 -60.95 41.89
C SER A 3 -48.33 -62.29 41.24
N TYR A 4 -47.29 -62.98 40.73
CA TYR A 4 -47.15 -64.30 40.08
C TYR A 4 -47.27 -64.37 38.55
N LYS A 5 -46.16 -64.50 37.80
CA LYS A 5 -45.93 -65.42 36.62
C LYS A 5 -44.44 -65.45 36.17
N LEU A 6 -43.63 -66.44 36.60
CA LEU A 6 -42.24 -66.65 36.13
C LEU A 6 -41.92 -67.99 35.38
N PRO A 7 -42.64 -69.13 35.52
CA PRO A 7 -42.17 -70.40 34.97
C PRO A 7 -42.40 -70.58 33.46
N LYS A 8 -43.39 -69.90 32.87
CA LYS A 8 -43.67 -69.97 31.42
C LYS A 8 -42.56 -69.33 30.56
N LEU A 9 -41.78 -68.43 31.16
CA LEU A 9 -40.74 -67.67 30.46
C LEU A 9 -39.54 -68.54 30.08
N ARG A 10 -39.18 -69.52 30.92
CA ARG A 10 -38.00 -70.38 30.68
C ARG A 10 -38.19 -71.37 29.54
N LEU A 11 -39.40 -71.91 29.36
CA LEU A 11 -39.68 -72.87 28.30
C LEU A 11 -39.67 -72.19 26.92
N LEU A 12 -40.15 -70.95 26.85
CA LEU A 12 -40.13 -70.13 25.64
C LEU A 12 -38.70 -69.73 25.24
N LEU A 13 -37.81 -69.56 26.22
CA LEU A 13 -36.39 -69.28 25.98
C LEU A 13 -35.67 -70.45 25.32
N LEU A 14 -35.98 -71.70 25.67
CA LEU A 14 -35.27 -72.87 25.15
C LEU A 14 -35.63 -73.18 23.68
N SER A 15 -36.90 -73.00 23.29
CA SER A 15 -37.32 -73.21 21.90
C SER A 15 -36.76 -72.14 20.96
N ALA A 16 -36.61 -70.90 21.46
CA ALA A 16 -35.98 -69.82 20.72
C ALA A 16 -34.52 -70.15 20.36
N THR A 17 -33.77 -70.79 21.26
CA THR A 17 -32.36 -71.11 21.03
C THR A 17 -32.16 -72.13 19.90
N VAL A 18 -33.04 -73.12 19.77
CA VAL A 18 -32.91 -74.15 18.71
C VAL A 18 -33.21 -73.58 17.33
N LEU A 19 -34.21 -72.70 17.22
CA LEU A 19 -34.52 -71.99 15.97
C LEU A 19 -33.37 -71.06 15.53
N SER A 20 -32.50 -70.66 16.47
CA SER A 20 -31.38 -69.76 16.20
C SER A 20 -30.23 -70.42 15.42
N LEU A 21 -30.19 -71.76 15.32
CA LEU A 21 -29.04 -72.48 14.74
C LEU A 21 -29.15 -72.78 13.24
N THR A 22 -30.29 -72.53 12.58
CA THR A 22 -30.42 -72.72 11.12
C THR A 22 -30.08 -71.42 10.38
N GLY A 23 -28.79 -71.12 10.21
CA GLY A 23 -28.37 -69.84 9.62
C GLY A 23 -27.07 -69.83 8.80
N CYS A 24 -26.41 -70.98 8.58
CA CYS A 24 -25.20 -71.00 7.73
C CYS A 24 -25.57 -71.03 6.25
N THR A 25 -25.42 -69.89 5.58
CA THR A 25 -25.49 -69.76 4.11
C THR A 25 -24.09 -69.46 3.60
N ASP A 26 -23.65 -70.06 2.49
CA ASP A 26 -22.35 -69.76 1.90
C ASP A 26 -22.34 -68.36 1.27
N ARG A 27 -21.73 -67.40 1.98
CA ARG A 27 -21.65 -65.99 1.56
C ARG A 27 -20.53 -65.74 0.56
N ILE A 28 -19.53 -66.63 0.50
CA ILE A 28 -18.32 -66.40 -0.29
C ILE A 28 -18.61 -66.67 -1.77
N GLY A 29 -19.27 -67.80 -2.08
CA GLY A 29 -19.65 -68.12 -3.46
C GLY A 29 -20.57 -67.08 -4.10
N LEU A 30 -21.47 -66.46 -3.32
CA LEU A 30 -22.34 -65.37 -3.80
C LEU A 30 -21.54 -64.13 -4.21
N VAL A 31 -20.49 -63.79 -3.46
CA VAL A 31 -19.63 -62.64 -3.76
C VAL A 31 -18.77 -62.93 -4.99
N GLU A 32 -18.21 -64.13 -5.10
CA GLU A 32 -17.39 -64.52 -6.25
C GLU A 32 -18.19 -64.45 -7.56
N GLN A 33 -19.43 -64.94 -7.55
CA GLN A 33 -20.32 -64.89 -8.70
C GLN A 33 -20.66 -63.44 -9.09
N ALA A 34 -21.01 -62.60 -8.10
CA ALA A 34 -21.29 -61.19 -8.34
C ALA A 34 -20.08 -60.43 -8.93
N MET A 35 -18.86 -60.76 -8.48
CA MET A 35 -17.64 -60.15 -9.00
C MET A 35 -17.33 -60.59 -10.44
N ALA A 36 -17.62 -61.85 -10.79
CA ALA A 36 -17.48 -62.33 -12.16
C ALA A 36 -18.45 -61.61 -13.11
N ASP A 37 -19.69 -61.40 -12.68
CA ASP A 37 -20.69 -60.68 -13.48
C ASP A 37 -20.30 -59.21 -13.71
N ILE A 38 -19.78 -58.51 -12.69
CA ILE A 38 -19.31 -57.11 -12.82
C ILE A 38 -18.15 -57.00 -13.81
N ARG A 39 -17.20 -57.93 -13.79
CA ARG A 39 -16.02 -57.90 -14.69
C ARG A 39 -16.38 -58.10 -16.16
N ASN A 40 -17.46 -58.84 -16.44
CA ASN A 40 -17.92 -59.09 -17.80
C ASN A 40 -18.81 -57.96 -18.35
N GLN A 41 -19.12 -56.94 -17.56
CA GLN A 41 -19.86 -55.79 -18.05
C GLN A 41 -18.97 -54.89 -18.92
N PRO A 42 -19.49 -54.35 -20.03
CA PRO A 42 -18.75 -53.45 -20.90
C PRO A 42 -18.39 -52.16 -20.16
N ALA A 43 -17.21 -51.62 -20.46
CA ALA A 43 -16.74 -50.37 -19.87
C ALA A 43 -17.71 -49.22 -20.16
N GLN A 44 -18.07 -48.46 -19.12
CA GLN A 44 -18.93 -47.29 -19.30
C GLN A 44 -18.18 -46.17 -20.03
N PRO A 45 -18.86 -45.39 -20.89
CA PRO A 45 -18.25 -44.23 -21.53
C PRO A 45 -17.74 -43.24 -20.47
N ILE A 46 -16.51 -42.75 -20.67
CA ILE A 46 -15.92 -41.72 -19.81
C ILE A 46 -16.40 -40.36 -20.31
N GLU A 47 -16.74 -39.47 -19.39
CA GLU A 47 -17.10 -38.09 -19.74
C GLU A 47 -15.90 -37.39 -20.39
N PRO A 48 -16.07 -36.75 -21.56
CA PRO A 48 -14.97 -36.05 -22.22
C PRO A 48 -14.48 -34.89 -21.36
N PRO A 49 -13.19 -34.54 -21.46
CA PRO A 49 -12.64 -33.42 -20.71
C PRO A 49 -13.34 -32.11 -21.10
N PRO A 50 -13.51 -31.17 -20.16
CA PRO A 50 -14.14 -29.89 -20.44
C PRO A 50 -13.31 -29.12 -21.48
N GLN A 51 -14.02 -28.41 -22.36
CA GLN A 51 -13.37 -27.58 -23.37
C GLN A 51 -12.82 -26.30 -22.71
N ALA A 52 -11.63 -25.88 -23.13
CA ALA A 52 -11.03 -24.65 -22.63
C ALA A 52 -11.85 -23.44 -23.10
N GLU A 53 -12.25 -22.59 -22.16
CA GLU A 53 -12.90 -21.32 -22.47
C GLU A 53 -11.88 -20.38 -23.13
N LEU A 54 -12.29 -19.77 -24.25
CA LEU A 54 -11.47 -18.77 -24.94
C LEU A 54 -11.55 -17.45 -24.16
N VAL A 55 -10.40 -16.94 -23.72
CA VAL A 55 -10.30 -15.60 -23.15
C VAL A 55 -10.38 -14.61 -24.31
N GLU A 56 -11.32 -13.66 -24.25
CA GLU A 56 -11.38 -12.59 -25.24
C GLU A 56 -10.18 -11.64 -25.11
N ASP A 57 -9.60 -11.26 -26.25
CA ASP A 57 -8.50 -10.31 -26.30
C ASP A 57 -8.99 -8.91 -25.92
N PHE A 58 -8.49 -8.37 -24.81
CA PHE A 58 -8.79 -7.00 -24.41
C PHE A 58 -7.87 -6.02 -25.14
N VAL A 59 -8.45 -5.17 -25.99
CA VAL A 59 -7.70 -4.11 -26.68
C VAL A 59 -7.56 -2.89 -25.76
N TYR A 60 -6.33 -2.62 -25.32
CA TYR A 60 -6.01 -1.48 -24.46
C TYR A 60 -6.01 -0.16 -25.26
N SER A 61 -7.06 0.64 -25.11
CA SER A 61 -7.24 1.93 -25.80
C SER A 61 -6.65 3.15 -25.06
N ALA A 62 -6.00 2.96 -23.92
CA ALA A 62 -5.47 4.07 -23.13
C ALA A 62 -4.14 4.66 -23.67
N SER A 63 -3.58 4.09 -24.74
CA SER A 63 -2.45 4.68 -25.46
C SER A 63 -2.77 6.04 -26.07
N ALA A 64 -4.05 6.31 -26.37
CA ALA A 64 -4.52 7.62 -26.81
C ALA A 64 -4.79 8.60 -25.64
N GLN A 65 -4.78 8.12 -24.39
CA GLN A 65 -4.99 8.95 -23.21
C GLN A 65 -3.66 9.51 -22.70
N ARG A 66 -3.76 10.66 -22.02
CA ARG A 66 -2.61 11.28 -21.37
C ARG A 66 -2.02 10.31 -20.34
N SER A 67 -0.69 10.20 -20.31
CA SER A 67 0.02 9.40 -19.31
C SER A 67 -0.32 9.89 -17.89
N PRO A 68 -0.84 9.01 -17.00
CA PRO A 68 -1.12 9.36 -15.61
C PRO A 68 0.16 9.55 -14.77
N PHE A 69 1.32 9.16 -15.31
CA PHE A 69 2.62 9.28 -14.64
C PHE A 69 3.40 10.52 -15.06
N LEU A 70 2.87 11.31 -16.01
CA LEU A 70 3.43 12.61 -16.35
C LEU A 70 2.73 13.70 -15.52
N PRO A 71 3.47 14.46 -14.70
CA PRO A 71 2.88 15.54 -13.92
C PRO A 71 2.22 16.58 -14.85
N PRO A 72 1.11 17.21 -14.41
CA PRO A 72 0.38 18.25 -15.14
C PRO A 72 1.27 19.30 -15.82
N SER A 73 2.32 19.71 -15.11
CA SER A 73 3.26 20.77 -15.47
C SER A 73 4.03 20.55 -16.76
N LEU A 74 4.30 19.30 -17.17
CA LEU A 74 5.12 19.01 -18.35
C LEU A 74 4.37 19.12 -19.68
N VAL A 75 3.03 19.10 -19.67
CA VAL A 75 2.21 19.15 -20.90
C VAL A 75 2.02 20.58 -21.42
N ASN A 76 2.30 21.61 -20.60
CA ASN A 76 2.10 23.01 -20.96
C ASN A 76 3.39 23.75 -21.40
N VAL A 77 4.50 23.04 -21.66
CA VAL A 77 5.81 23.67 -22.01
C VAL A 77 5.87 24.14 -23.47
N GLN A 78 4.74 24.23 -24.18
CA GLN A 78 4.61 24.97 -25.45
C GLN A 78 4.04 26.38 -25.23
N GLY A 79 4.21 26.95 -24.04
CA GLY A 79 4.09 28.39 -23.85
C GLY A 79 5.23 29.11 -24.58
N PRO A 80 5.02 30.35 -25.08
CA PRO A 80 6.04 31.10 -25.77
C PRO A 80 7.32 31.16 -24.93
N THR A 81 8.46 30.93 -25.58
CA THR A 81 9.81 31.19 -25.07
C THR A 81 9.99 32.69 -24.86
N THR A 82 9.28 33.24 -23.89
CA THR A 82 9.65 34.52 -23.32
C THR A 82 10.96 34.25 -22.60
N PHE A 83 12.04 34.81 -23.12
CA PHE A 83 13.26 35.04 -22.36
C PHE A 83 12.88 35.96 -21.19
N ILE A 84 12.29 35.36 -20.15
CA ILE A 84 12.23 35.95 -18.82
C ILE A 84 13.69 36.17 -18.42
N ASP A 85 14.02 37.38 -17.96
CA ASP A 85 15.29 37.65 -17.27
C ASP A 85 15.56 36.46 -16.35
N GLY A 86 16.55 35.65 -16.73
CA GLY A 86 16.70 34.31 -16.17
C GLY A 86 16.89 34.44 -14.66
N VAL A 87 16.03 33.79 -13.88
CA VAL A 87 16.19 33.66 -12.43
C VAL A 87 17.62 33.17 -12.19
N ARG A 88 18.40 33.88 -11.37
CA ARG A 88 19.78 33.50 -11.06
C ARG A 88 20.06 33.76 -9.59
N PRO A 89 20.90 32.93 -8.94
CA PRO A 89 21.39 33.21 -7.60
C PRO A 89 22.14 34.55 -7.58
N ASP A 90 21.88 35.38 -6.57
CA ASP A 90 22.58 36.65 -6.39
C ASP A 90 23.92 36.41 -5.70
N ILE A 91 24.97 36.28 -6.51
CA ILE A 91 26.35 36.06 -6.04
C ILE A 91 26.99 37.30 -5.42
N THR A 92 26.37 38.48 -5.53
CA THR A 92 26.94 39.74 -5.03
C THR A 92 26.55 40.00 -3.58
N ARG A 93 25.51 39.33 -3.09
CA ARG A 93 25.02 39.43 -1.72
C ARG A 93 25.94 38.71 -0.74
N VAL A 94 26.04 39.26 0.47
CA VAL A 94 26.67 38.57 1.59
C VAL A 94 25.79 37.39 2.02
N LYS A 95 26.35 36.18 1.98
CA LYS A 95 25.68 34.96 2.43
C LYS A 95 25.42 34.99 3.94
N GLU A 96 24.26 34.49 4.33
CA GLU A 96 23.81 34.31 5.69
C GLU A 96 24.34 32.98 6.28
N PRO A 97 24.44 32.87 7.61
CA PRO A 97 24.99 31.68 8.25
C PRO A 97 24.23 30.37 7.97
N LEU A 98 22.96 30.43 7.57
CA LEU A 98 22.15 29.25 7.29
C LEU A 98 22.25 28.75 5.84
N GLU A 99 22.96 29.48 4.97
CA GLU A 99 23.18 29.11 3.56
C GLU A 99 24.38 28.18 3.36
N GLN A 100 25.07 27.80 4.44
CA GLN A 100 26.14 26.79 4.40
C GLN A 100 25.63 25.37 4.65
N TYR A 101 24.34 25.22 4.94
CA TYR A 101 23.71 23.93 5.25
C TYR A 101 22.70 23.57 4.17
N GLU A 102 22.48 22.27 3.98
CA GLU A 102 21.38 21.79 3.15
C GLU A 102 20.04 22.10 3.81
N LEU A 103 19.00 22.36 3.01
CA LEU A 103 17.68 22.67 3.55
C LEU A 103 17.15 21.52 4.45
N THR A 104 17.41 20.28 4.05
CA THR A 104 17.00 19.06 4.76
C THR A 104 17.69 18.85 6.10
N GLN A 105 18.81 19.53 6.32
CA GLN A 105 19.59 19.49 7.56
C GLN A 105 19.11 20.50 8.59
N LEU A 106 18.31 21.47 8.17
CA LEU A 106 17.77 22.53 9.02
C LEU A 106 16.44 22.09 9.63
N ILE A 107 16.27 22.37 10.92
CA ILE A 107 15.05 22.01 11.64
C ILE A 107 14.36 23.27 12.13
N PHE A 108 13.12 23.49 11.69
CA PHE A 108 12.30 24.58 12.22
C PHE A 108 11.86 24.26 13.66
N ARG A 109 12.13 25.18 14.59
CA ARG A 109 11.81 25.03 16.02
C ARG A 109 10.61 25.85 16.49
N GLY A 110 10.09 26.73 15.63
CA GLY A 110 8.94 27.57 15.94
C GLY A 110 9.25 29.05 15.81
N VAL A 111 8.32 29.87 16.29
CA VAL A 111 8.34 31.32 16.14
C VAL A 111 8.48 31.98 17.51
N VAL A 112 9.25 33.07 17.57
CA VAL A 112 9.35 33.95 18.73
C VAL A 112 9.03 35.39 18.33
N ILE A 113 8.45 36.14 19.25
CA ILE A 113 8.14 37.56 19.06
C ILE A 113 9.05 38.34 20.00
N SER A 114 9.81 39.29 19.45
CA SER A 114 10.68 40.15 20.25
C SER A 114 9.85 41.12 21.12
N PRO A 115 10.44 41.72 22.16
CA PRO A 115 9.75 42.74 22.96
C PRO A 115 9.23 43.92 22.14
N GLU A 116 9.88 44.23 21.01
CA GLU A 116 9.50 45.26 20.04
C GLU A 116 8.38 44.83 19.07
N GLY A 117 7.86 43.60 19.20
CA GLY A 117 6.79 43.06 18.38
C GLY A 117 7.24 42.45 17.04
N GLN A 118 8.56 42.28 16.82
CA GLN A 118 9.06 41.66 15.59
C GLN A 118 9.02 40.14 15.66
N GLN A 119 8.49 39.50 14.62
CA GLN A 119 8.39 38.04 14.51
C GLN A 119 9.68 37.44 13.93
N TYR A 120 10.21 36.41 14.59
CA TYR A 120 11.36 35.63 14.16
C TYR A 120 11.05 34.14 14.15
N ALA A 121 11.50 33.42 13.13
CA ALA A 121 11.55 31.97 13.12
C ALA A 121 12.88 31.48 13.71
N LEU A 122 12.81 30.40 14.50
CA LEU A 122 13.95 29.72 15.05
C LEU A 122 14.28 28.50 14.19
N VAL A 123 15.50 28.45 13.66
CA VAL A 123 15.99 27.35 12.84
C VAL A 123 17.22 26.75 13.51
N GLN A 124 17.15 25.46 13.80
CA GLN A 124 18.26 24.69 14.34
C GLN A 124 19.13 24.13 13.21
N ARG A 125 20.43 24.30 13.38
CA ARG A 125 21.49 23.74 12.54
C ARG A 125 21.85 22.31 12.95
N PRO A 126 22.58 21.55 12.10
CA PRO A 126 23.05 20.19 12.41
C PRO A 126 23.93 20.08 13.65
N ASP A 127 24.67 21.15 13.97
CA ASP A 127 25.51 21.25 15.16
C ASP A 127 24.72 21.48 16.45
N GLY A 128 23.39 21.56 16.37
CA GLY A 128 22.50 21.77 17.51
C GLY A 128 22.22 23.24 17.83
N SER A 129 22.93 24.17 17.22
CA SER A 129 22.80 25.59 17.52
C SER A 129 21.63 26.23 16.76
N VAL A 130 20.95 27.19 17.39
CA VAL A 130 19.74 27.83 16.85
C VAL A 130 20.08 29.22 16.32
N ALA A 131 19.57 29.54 15.14
CA ALA A 131 19.61 30.88 14.55
C ALA A 131 18.19 31.43 14.41
N SER A 132 18.06 32.75 14.55
CA SER A 132 16.80 33.45 14.33
C SER A 132 16.79 34.06 12.92
N VAL A 133 15.69 33.88 12.19
CA VAL A 133 15.49 34.43 10.84
C VAL A 133 14.14 35.11 10.71
N ARG A 134 13.98 35.98 9.73
CA ARG A 134 12.75 36.71 9.40
C ARG A 134 12.42 36.60 7.92
N VAL A 135 11.23 37.05 7.53
CA VAL A 135 10.84 37.12 6.12
C VAL A 135 11.87 37.93 5.33
N GLY A 136 12.28 37.41 4.18
CA GLY A 136 13.33 37.97 3.33
C GLY A 136 14.75 37.47 3.61
N ASN A 137 14.99 36.76 4.72
CA ASN A 137 16.26 36.06 4.95
C ASN A 137 16.42 34.84 4.02
N TYR A 138 17.63 34.30 4.00
CA TYR A 138 18.04 33.21 3.12
C TYR A 138 18.55 32.02 3.93
N LEU A 139 18.21 30.82 3.47
CA LEU A 139 18.62 29.58 4.10
C LEU A 139 18.72 28.45 3.07
N GLY A 140 19.52 27.44 3.38
CA GLY A 140 19.79 26.35 2.43
C GLY A 140 20.87 26.72 1.39
N LEU A 141 21.47 25.70 0.77
CA LEU A 141 22.51 25.89 -0.25
C LEU A 141 21.98 26.51 -1.56
N ASN A 142 20.67 26.39 -1.83
CA ASN A 142 20.04 26.81 -3.08
C ASN A 142 19.44 28.22 -2.99
N ASP A 143 20.07 29.13 -2.25
CA ASP A 143 19.64 30.52 -2.10
C ASP A 143 18.14 30.66 -1.71
N GLY A 144 17.70 29.82 -0.77
CA GLY A 144 16.30 29.71 -0.37
C GLY A 144 15.79 30.95 0.37
N ARG A 145 15.05 31.82 -0.33
CA ARG A 145 14.51 33.07 0.24
C ARG A 145 13.20 32.81 0.99
N ILE A 146 13.14 33.21 2.25
CA ILE A 146 11.93 33.11 3.08
C ILE A 146 10.87 34.10 2.57
N VAL A 147 9.71 33.59 2.17
CA VAL A 147 8.57 34.40 1.71
C VAL A 147 7.51 34.57 2.79
N GLU A 148 7.36 33.59 3.67
CA GLU A 148 6.35 33.61 4.73
C GLU A 148 6.79 32.74 5.91
N ILE A 149 6.42 33.15 7.12
CA ILE A 149 6.63 32.39 8.36
C ILE A 149 5.28 32.24 9.06
N THR A 150 4.86 31.00 9.26
CA THR A 150 3.68 30.66 10.05
C THR A 150 4.09 30.01 11.37
N PRO A 151 3.16 29.80 12.33
CA PRO A 151 3.48 29.10 13.57
C PRO A 151 3.96 27.67 13.38
N THR A 152 3.62 27.02 12.25
CA THR A 152 3.89 25.60 12.00
C THR A 152 4.91 25.35 10.91
N GLN A 153 5.17 26.31 10.01
CA GLN A 153 6.13 26.15 8.92
C GLN A 153 6.74 27.47 8.45
N ILE A 154 7.88 27.37 7.77
CA ILE A 154 8.49 28.44 7.00
C ILE A 154 8.30 28.12 5.52
N ASN A 155 7.74 29.05 4.74
CA ASN A 155 7.64 28.92 3.28
C ASN A 155 8.76 29.73 2.63
N LEU A 156 9.43 29.14 1.65
CA LEU A 156 10.56 29.75 0.95
C LEU A 156 10.60 29.35 -0.53
N ILE A 157 11.38 30.10 -1.30
CA ILE A 157 11.62 29.82 -2.72
C ILE A 157 13.12 29.57 -2.91
N GLU A 158 13.48 28.37 -3.33
CA GLU A 158 14.86 28.02 -3.73
C GLU A 158 15.10 28.32 -5.20
N ILE A 159 16.35 28.60 -5.55
CA ILE A 159 16.82 28.73 -6.92
C ILE A 159 17.66 27.50 -7.25
N VAL A 160 17.11 26.58 -8.04
CA VAL A 160 17.73 25.29 -8.34
C VAL A 160 18.19 25.27 -9.80
N PRO A 161 19.39 24.75 -10.12
CA PRO A 161 19.82 24.60 -11.51
C PRO A 161 18.93 23.59 -12.26
N ASP A 162 18.46 23.98 -13.44
CA ASP A 162 17.68 23.13 -14.34
C ASP A 162 18.41 22.93 -15.67
N SER A 163 18.43 21.68 -16.14
CA SER A 163 19.15 21.29 -17.36
C SER A 163 18.68 21.97 -18.66
N ARG A 164 17.45 22.49 -18.69
CA ARG A 164 16.85 23.12 -19.88
C ARG A 164 16.70 24.63 -19.74
N ALA A 165 16.35 25.09 -18.54
CA ALA A 165 16.05 26.49 -18.25
C ALA A 165 17.20 27.25 -17.55
N GLY A 166 18.32 26.59 -17.24
CA GLY A 166 19.43 27.17 -16.50
C GLY A 166 19.18 27.13 -15.00
N PHE A 167 18.23 27.93 -14.52
CA PHE A 167 17.79 27.97 -13.13
C PHE A 167 16.28 28.17 -13.05
N VAL A 168 15.67 27.59 -12.02
CA VAL A 168 14.22 27.67 -11.78
C VAL A 168 13.93 27.95 -10.32
N GLU A 169 12.85 28.69 -10.07
CA GLU A 169 12.30 28.87 -8.73
C GLU A 169 11.54 27.62 -8.30
N LYS A 170 11.88 27.11 -7.12
CA LYS A 170 11.24 25.94 -6.52
C LYS A 170 10.66 26.31 -5.15
N PRO A 171 9.32 26.38 -5.02
CA PRO A 171 8.68 26.58 -3.72
C PRO A 171 8.97 25.39 -2.79
N GLN A 172 9.43 25.66 -1.58
CA GLN A 172 9.70 24.67 -0.53
C GLN A 172 9.14 25.15 0.81
N SER A 173 8.95 24.21 1.74
CA SER A 173 8.55 24.52 3.11
C SER A 173 9.35 23.71 4.13
N LEU A 174 9.74 24.37 5.22
CA LEU A 174 10.29 23.74 6.42
C LEU A 174 9.20 23.65 7.48
N VAL A 175 8.72 22.44 7.73
CA VAL A 175 7.65 22.18 8.71
C VAL A 175 8.28 21.88 10.07
N SER A 176 7.66 22.40 11.14
CA SER A 176 8.08 22.09 12.51
C SER A 176 7.87 20.60 12.77
N PRO A 177 8.85 19.89 13.37
CA PRO A 177 8.60 18.58 13.92
C PRO A 177 7.43 18.67 14.90
N ILE A 178 6.46 17.78 14.76
CA ILE A 178 5.38 17.61 15.74
C ILE A 178 6.06 17.08 17.00
N SER A 179 5.94 17.82 18.10
CA SER A 179 6.42 17.39 19.41
C SER A 179 5.35 16.61 20.17
#